data_AF-A0A968IKY5-F1
#
_entry.id   AF-A0A968IKY5-F1
#
_cell.length_a   1.000
_cell.length_b   1.000
_cell.length_c   1.000
_cell.angle_alpha   90.00
_cell.angle_beta   90.00
_cell.angle_gamma   90.00
#
_symmetry.space_group_name_H-M   'P 1'
#
loop_
_entity.id
_entity.type
_entity.pdbx_description
1 polymer ?
#
loop_
_entity_poly.entity_id
_entity_poly.type
_entity_poly.pdbx_seq_one_letter_code
_entity_poly.pdbx_strand_id
1 'polypeptide(L)'
;MGTKNLAVVVLGQQGVPLARQLMAVLPGAKLYGLSGRTTEVDLHFDQFGDTLRDLFSQGTAIVGVCAAGILIRTLAPLLSD
;
A
#
# COMPACT_ATOMS: atom_id res chain seq x y z
N MET A 1 -18.56 -14.66 2.56
CA MET A 1 -18.09 -13.41 3.21
C MET A 1 -16.66 -13.22 2.77
N GLY A 2 -16.42 -12.43 1.71
CA GLY A 2 -15.10 -12.36 1.07
C GLY A 2 -14.06 -11.79 2.03
N THR A 3 -12.93 -12.46 2.19
CA THR A 3 -11.79 -11.99 2.99
C THR A 3 -11.36 -10.65 2.41
N LYS A 4 -11.63 -9.55 3.12
CA LYS A 4 -11.22 -8.22 2.66
C LYS A 4 -9.72 -8.12 2.84
N ASN A 5 -8.97 -8.21 1.74
CA ASN A 5 -7.52 -8.09 1.77
C ASN A 5 -7.13 -6.66 2.19
N LEU A 6 -6.02 -6.54 2.91
CA LEU A 6 -5.48 -5.27 3.41
C LEU A 6 -4.03 -5.13 2.96
N ALA A 7 -3.70 -3.99 2.37
CA ALA A 7 -2.37 -3.67 1.90
C ALA A 7 -1.84 -2.46 2.67
N VAL A 8 -0.65 -2.60 3.26
CA VAL A 8 0.14 -1.48 3.77
C VAL A 8 1.19 -1.18 2.71
N VAL A 9 1.24 0.05 2.20
CA VAL A 9 2.11 0.42 1.06
C VAL A 9 3.07 1.53 1.47
N VAL A 10 4.37 1.32 1.25
CA VAL A 10 5.43 2.28 1.60
C VAL A 10 6.33 2.59 0.40
N LEU A 11 6.67 3.88 0.22
CA LEU A 11 7.46 4.37 -0.93
C LEU A 11 8.97 4.45 -0.67
N GLY A 12 9.42 4.36 0.59
CA GLY A 12 10.83 4.44 0.94
C GLY A 12 11.14 3.94 2.34
N GLN A 13 12.41 3.60 2.56
CA GLN A 13 12.87 2.90 3.77
C GLN A 13 12.45 3.57 5.09
N GLN A 14 12.39 4.90 5.13
CA GLN A 14 12.02 5.64 6.34
C GLN A 14 10.60 5.33 6.85
N GLY A 15 9.70 4.87 5.97
CA GLY A 15 8.35 4.46 6.36
C GLY A 15 8.24 3.00 6.80
N VAL A 16 9.25 2.16 6.53
CA VAL A 16 9.19 0.71 6.82
C VAL A 16 9.03 0.42 8.31
N PRO A 17 9.73 1.11 9.25
CA PRO A 17 9.52 0.87 10.68
C PRO A 17 8.07 1.10 11.12
N LEU A 18 7.45 2.20 10.69
CA LEU A 18 6.05 2.50 10.98
C LEU A 18 5.14 1.46 10.31
N ALA A 19 5.41 1.10 9.06
CA ALA A 19 4.64 0.09 8.36
C ALA A 19 4.69 -1.27 9.08
N ARG A 20 5.85 -1.69 9.59
CA ARG A 20 6.00 -2.91 10.39
C ARG A 20 5.24 -2.85 11.73
N GLN A 21 5.19 -1.69 12.38
CA GLN A 21 4.33 -1.50 13.55
C GLN A 21 2.84 -1.70 13.21
N LEU A 22 2.40 -1.19 12.05
CA LEU A 22 1.04 -1.39 11.57
C LEU A 22 0.74 -2.88 11.30
N MET A 23 1.70 -3.62 10.74
CA MET A 23 1.54 -5.07 10.50
C MET A 23 1.25 -5.86 11.78
N ALA A 24 1.77 -5.42 12.93
CA ALA A 24 1.53 -6.10 14.22
C ALA A 24 0.07 -5.98 14.71
N VAL A 25 -0.66 -4.96 14.26
CA VAL A 25 -2.05 -4.69 14.67
C VAL A 25 -3.07 -4.92 13.55
N LEU A 26 -2.61 -5.19 12.33
CA LEU A 26 -3.42 -5.43 11.13
C LEU A 26 -3.23 -6.87 10.64
N PRO A 27 -3.87 -7.87 11.29
CA PRO A 27 -3.68 -9.27 10.93
C PRO A 27 -4.12 -9.56 9.49
N GLY A 28 -3.29 -10.28 8.75
CA GLY A 28 -3.56 -10.62 7.35
C GLY A 28 -3.25 -9.51 6.35
N ALA A 29 -2.75 -8.36 6.81
CA ALA A 29 -2.21 -7.35 5.89
C ALA A 29 -0.97 -7.87 5.15
N LYS A 30 -0.69 -7.31 3.99
CA LYS A 30 0.58 -7.49 3.25
C LYS A 30 1.31 -6.15 3.14
N LEU A 31 2.61 -6.15 3.46
CA LEU A 31 3.45 -4.97 3.34
C LEU A 31 4.10 -4.90 1.94
N TYR A 32 3.74 -3.87 1.18
CA TYR A 32 4.27 -3.56 -0.14
C TYR A 32 5.31 -2.43 -0.05
N GLY A 33 6.49 -2.63 -0.64
CA GLY A 33 7.55 -1.63 -0.69
C GLY A 33 8.08 -1.37 -2.10
N LEU A 34 8.44 -0.12 -2.40
CA LEU A 34 9.00 0.25 -3.70
C LEU A 34 10.39 -0.38 -3.91
N SER A 35 10.53 -1.16 -4.98
CA SER A 35 11.79 -1.81 -5.40
C SER A 35 12.97 -0.85 -5.39
N GLY A 36 14.10 -1.29 -4.82
CA GLY A 36 15.33 -0.50 -4.72
C GLY A 36 15.28 0.67 -3.73
N ARG A 37 14.15 0.95 -3.10
CA ARG A 37 14.01 2.01 -2.07
C ARG A 37 13.61 1.49 -0.70
N THR A 38 13.20 0.23 -0.62
CA THR A 38 12.77 -0.43 0.62
C THR A 38 13.43 -1.81 0.75
N THR A 39 13.64 -2.26 1.98
CA THR A 39 13.99 -3.63 2.38
C THR A 39 13.05 -4.08 3.49
N GLU A 40 13.05 -5.38 3.83
CA GLU A 40 12.20 -5.94 4.89
C GLU A 40 10.71 -5.62 4.66
N VAL A 41 10.24 -5.85 3.43
CA VAL A 41 8.82 -5.81 3.06
C VAL A 41 8.38 -7.20 2.58
N ASP A 42 7.08 -7.47 2.52
CA ASP A 42 6.58 -8.79 2.14
C ASP A 42 6.52 -8.93 0.61
N LEU A 43 6.22 -7.83 -0.08
CA LEU A 43 6.16 -7.74 -1.54
C LEU A 43 6.85 -6.46 -2.02
N HIS A 44 7.57 -6.56 -3.12
CA HIS A 44 8.12 -5.41 -3.82
C HIS A 44 7.24 -5.03 -5.01
N PHE A 45 7.18 -3.73 -5.32
CA PHE A 45 6.53 -3.21 -6.52
C PHE A 45 7.40 -2.15 -7.18
N ASP A 46 7.23 -1.97 -8.50
CA ASP A 46 8.05 -1.04 -9.28
C ASP A 46 7.32 0.28 -9.58
N GLN A 47 5.99 0.21 -9.77
CA GLN A 47 5.16 1.36 -10.12
C GLN A 47 4.06 1.59 -9.07
N PHE A 48 4.20 2.67 -8.30
CA PHE A 48 3.25 3.03 -7.25
C PHE A 48 1.82 3.22 -7.78
N GLY A 49 1.71 3.91 -8.93
CA GLY A 49 0.44 4.24 -9.55
C GLY A 49 -0.37 2.99 -9.89
N ASP A 50 0.26 2.07 -10.62
CA ASP A 50 -0.38 0.84 -11.11
C ASP A 50 -0.71 -0.09 -9.94
N THR A 51 0.22 -0.26 -9.00
CA THR A 51 0.01 -1.07 -7.80
C THR A 51 -1.20 -0.61 -6.99
N LEU A 52 -1.33 0.70 -6.73
CA LEU A 52 -2.43 1.25 -5.95
C LEU A 52 -3.77 1.10 -6.66
N ARG A 53 -3.79 1.31 -7.98
CA ARG A 53 -5.00 1.16 -8.79
C ARG A 53 -5.45 -0.30 -8.84
N ASP A 54 -4.54 -1.23 -9.06
CA ASP A 54 -4.84 -2.67 -9.07
C ASP A 54 -5.37 -3.14 -7.72
N LEU A 55 -4.76 -2.73 -6.61
CA LEU A 55 -5.23 -3.05 -5.27
C LEU A 55 -6.64 -2.47 -5.03
N PHE A 56 -6.87 -1.21 -5.41
CA PHE A 56 -8.15 -0.54 -5.25
C PHE A 56 -9.26 -1.19 -6.07
N SER A 57 -9.00 -1.49 -7.35
CA SER A 57 -9.94 -2.18 -8.25
C SER A 57 -10.31 -3.59 -7.78
N GLN A 58 -9.43 -4.25 -7.03
CA GLN A 58 -9.71 -5.55 -6.39
C GLN A 58 -10.51 -5.42 -5.08
N GLY A 59 -10.86 -4.20 -4.65
CA GLY A 59 -11.53 -3.95 -3.38
C GLY A 59 -10.63 -4.15 -2.15
N THR A 60 -9.30 -4.16 -2.34
CA THR A 60 -8.33 -4.27 -1.25
C THR A 60 -8.30 -2.96 -0.46
N ALA A 61 -8.41 -3.03 0.86
CA ALA A 61 -8.22 -1.86 1.71
C ALA A 61 -6.75 -1.42 1.69
N ILE A 62 -6.48 -0.11 1.58
CA ILE A 62 -5.12 0.43 1.42
C ILE A 62 -4.78 1.35 2.57
N VAL A 63 -3.63 1.12 3.21
CA VAL A 63 -2.99 2.02 4.15
C VAL A 63 -1.67 2.50 3.53
N GLY A 64 -1.62 3.76 3.10
CA GLY A 64 -0.41 4.34 2.51
C GLY A 64 0.48 5.02 3.54
N VAL A 65 1.71 4.52 3.71
CA VAL A 65 2.79 5.20 4.44
C VAL A 65 3.57 6.06 3.43
N CYS A 66 2.97 7.19 3.07
CA CYS A 66 3.45 8.12 2.07
C CYS A 66 2.81 9.52 2.24
N ALA A 67 3.22 10.49 1.42
CA ALA A 67 2.51 11.77 1.36
C ALA A 67 1.06 11.58 0.89
N ALA A 68 0.09 12.13 1.61
CA ALA A 68 -1.34 11.95 1.28
C ALA A 68 -1.66 12.35 -0.18
N GLY A 69 -1.05 13.43 -0.68
CA GLY A 69 -1.31 13.94 -2.02
C GLY A 69 -0.94 12.99 -3.17
N ILE A 70 0.07 12.12 -3.04
CA ILE A 70 0.36 11.14 -4.11
C ILE A 70 -0.65 10.00 -4.10
N LEU A 71 -1.07 9.55 -2.91
CA LEU A 71 -2.08 8.51 -2.76
C LEU A 71 -3.43 8.97 -3.35
N ILE A 72 -3.89 10.16 -2.96
CA ILE A 72 -5.15 10.75 -3.46
C ILE A 72 -5.10 10.92 -4.98
N ARG A 73 -4.07 11.56 -5.53
CA ARG A 73 -3.96 11.77 -7.00
C ARG A 73 -3.88 10.47 -7.79
N THR A 74 -3.31 9.42 -7.20
CA THR A 74 -3.20 8.11 -7.85
C THR A 74 -4.56 7.43 -7.98
N LEU A 75 -5.37 7.49 -6.94
CA LEU A 75 -6.68 6.85 -6.87
C LEU A 75 -7.81 7.71 -7.46
N ALA A 76 -7.66 9.04 -7.48
CA ALA A 76 -8.69 9.96 -7.94
C ALA A 76 -9.34 9.59 -9.29
N PRO A 77 -8.60 9.14 -10.33
CA PRO A 77 -9.21 8.73 -11.60
C PRO A 77 -10.14 7.50 -11.52
N LEU A 78 -10.04 6.70 -10.45
CA LEU A 78 -10.89 5.52 -10.23
C LEU A 78 -12.10 5.81 -9.35
N LEU A 79 -12.17 7.00 -8.73
CA LEU A 79 -13.29 7.39 -7.91
C LEU A 79 -14.44 7.80 -8.83
N SER A 80 -15.50 7.00 -8.83
CA SER A 80 -16.77 7.29 -9.49
C SER A 80 -17.80 7.53 -8.40
N ASP A 81 -17.89 8.77 -7.93
CA ASP A 81 -18.91 9.26 -7.00
C ASP A 81 -19.39 10.64 -7.49
#